data_AF-A0A4Q6B7H8-F1
#
_entry.id   AF-A0A4Q6B7H8-F1
#
_cell.length_a   1.000
_cell.length_b   1.000
_cell.length_c   1.000
_cell.angle_alpha   90.00
_cell.angle_beta   90.00
_cell.angle_gamma   90.00
#
_symmetry.space_group_name_H-M   'P 1'
#
loop_
_entity.id
_entity.type
_entity.pdbx_description
1 polymer ?
#
loop_
_entity_poly.entity_id
_entity_poly.type
_entity_poly.pdbx_seq_one_letter_code
_entity_poly.pdbx_strand_id
1 'polypeptide(L)' 'MYICLCHGINKKVVEKLQETGHCTVRQVQKQCQAGSSCGACLPDIRKLLKETTPQDSSS' A
#
# COMPACT_ATOMS: atom_id res chain seq x y z
N MET A 1 3.69 -10.86 2.61
CA MET A 1 2.51 -11.06 3.48
C MET A 1 1.29 -10.47 2.79
N TYR A 2 0.17 -11.21 2.74
CA TYR A 2 -1.10 -10.64 2.27
C TYR A 2 -1.54 -9.51 3.21
N ILE A 3 -1.81 -8.35 2.63
CA ILE A 3 -2.34 -7.20 3.35
C ILE A 3 -3.84 -7.06 3.13
N CYS A 4 -4.35 -7.41 1.94
CA CYS A 4 -5.78 -7.44 1.68
C CYS A 4 -6.23 -8.87 1.35
N LEU A 5 -7.03 -9.47 2.24
CA LEU A 5 -7.56 -10.82 2.03
C LEU A 5 -8.70 -10.86 1.01
N CYS A 6 -9.55 -9.84 0.94
CA CYS A 6 -10.68 -9.79 -0.01
C CYS A 6 -10.24 -9.87 -1.47
N HIS A 7 -9.09 -9.26 -1.79
CA HIS A 7 -8.58 -9.15 -3.16
C HIS A 7 -7.26 -9.90 -3.36
N GLY A 8 -6.78 -10.65 -2.35
CA GLY A 8 -5.52 -11.39 -2.43
C GLY A 8 -4.30 -10.50 -2.70
N ILE A 9 -4.26 -9.29 -2.14
CA ILE A 9 -3.17 -8.34 -2.41
C ILE A 9 -2.07 -8.46 -1.36
N ASN A 10 -0.83 -8.54 -1.83
CA ASN A 10 0.38 -8.67 -1.02
C ASN A 10 1.01 -7.29 -0.77
N LYS A 11 1.74 -7.14 0.33
CA LYS A 11 2.48 -5.91 0.71
C LYS A 11 3.27 -5.31 -0.46
N LYS A 12 4.00 -6.17 -1.20
CA LYS A 12 4.85 -5.78 -2.33
C LYS A 12 4.10 -5.05 -3.44
N VAL A 13 2.80 -5.33 -3.64
CA VAL A 13 1.99 -4.63 -4.64
C VAL A 13 1.80 -3.17 -4.22
N VAL A 14 1.51 -2.92 -2.94
CA VAL A 14 1.32 -1.57 -2.41
C VAL A 14 2.64 -0.79 -2.44
N GLU A 15 3.75 -1.42 -2.05
CA GLU A 15 5.10 -0.82 -2.13
C GLU A 15 5.46 -0.44 -3.57
N LYS A 16 5.22 -1.32 -4.55
CA LYS A 16 5.47 -1.02 -5.97
C LYS A 16 4.62 0.13 -6.48
N LEU A 17 3.34 0.21 -6.07
CA LEU A 17 2.48 1.32 -6.44
C LEU A 17 3.03 2.65 -5.88
N GLN A 18 3.52 2.63 -4.65
CA GLN A 18 4.17 3.77 -4.01
C GLN A 18 5.43 4.21 -4.75
N GLU A 19 6.30 3.28 -5.16
CA GLU A 19 7.50 3.55 -5.98
C GLU A 19 7.15 4.18 -7.34
N THR A 20 6.01 3.80 -7.94
CA THR A 20 5.52 4.39 -9.21
C THR A 20 4.84 5.75 -9.04
N GLY A 21 4.85 6.34 -7.84
CA GLY A 21 4.25 7.65 -7.55
C GLY A 21 2.79 7.60 -7.09
N HIS A 22 2.25 6.41 -6.80
CA HIS A 22 0.91 6.29 -6.21
C HIS A 22 0.99 6.36 -4.68
N CYS A 23 0.81 7.56 -4.13
CA CYS A 23 1.03 7.81 -2.71
C CYS A 23 -0.26 7.82 -1.86
N THR A 24 -1.43 7.64 -2.47
CA THR A 24 -2.72 7.72 -1.76
C THR A 24 -3.47 6.40 -1.75
N VAL A 25 -4.23 6.17 -0.68
CA VAL A 25 -5.12 4.99 -0.57
C VAL A 25 -6.06 4.89 -1.76
N ARG A 26 -6.59 6.02 -2.24
CA ARG A 26 -7.50 6.06 -3.40
C ARG A 26 -6.81 5.60 -4.68
N GLN A 27 -5.55 5.99 -4.88
CA GLN A 27 -4.75 5.51 -6.01
C GLN A 27 -4.46 4.00 -5.88
N VAL A 28 -4.13 3.51 -4.69
CA VAL A 28 -3.94 2.08 -4.43
C VAL A 28 -5.21 1.29 -4.74
N GLN A 29 -6.37 1.74 -4.25
CA GLN A 29 -7.67 1.13 -4.56
C GLN A 29 -7.94 1.10 -6.07
N LYS A 30 -7.65 2.18 -6.78
CA LYS A 30 -7.86 2.27 -8.24
C LYS A 30 -6.99 1.28 -9.01
N GLN A 31 -5.75 1.03 -8.55
CA GLN A 31 -4.79 0.20 -9.27
C GLN A 31 -4.88 -1.29 -8.94
N CYS A 32 -5.18 -1.66 -7.69
CA CYS A 32 -5.16 -3.06 -7.25
C CYS A 32 -6.33 -3.47 -6.36
N GLN A 33 -7.35 -2.62 -6.18
CA GLN A 33 -8.57 -2.89 -5.40
C GLN A 33 -8.33 -3.15 -3.89
N ALA A 34 -7.09 -3.06 -3.41
CA ALA A 34 -6.81 -3.20 -1.99
C ALA A 34 -7.55 -2.11 -1.18
N GLY A 35 -8.40 -2.53 -0.26
CA GLY A 35 -9.20 -1.63 0.58
C GLY A 35 -10.49 -1.12 -0.06
N SER A 36 -10.94 -1.65 -1.20
CA SER A 36 -12.24 -1.27 -1.82
C SER A 36 -13.43 -2.14 -1.39
N SER A 37 -13.23 -3.17 -0.57
CA SER A 37 -14.28 -4.08 -0.08
C SER A 37 -14.56 -3.88 1.42
N CYS A 38 -14.04 -4.74 2.30
CA CYS A 38 -14.33 -4.66 3.75
C CYS A 38 -13.56 -3.55 4.50
N GLY A 39 -12.49 -3.02 3.88
CA GLY A 39 -11.68 -1.95 4.46
C GLY A 39 -10.72 -2.35 5.59
N ALA A 40 -10.69 -3.62 6.03
CA ALA A 40 -9.85 -4.06 7.16
C ALA A 40 -8.34 -3.79 6.97
N CYS A 41 -7.87 -3.78 5.71
CA CYS A 41 -6.48 -3.53 5.36
C CYS A 41 -6.10 -2.03 5.23
N LEU A 42 -7.06 -1.11 5.31
CA LEU A 42 -6.84 0.32 5.15
C LEU A 42 -5.84 0.93 6.17
N PRO A 43 -5.87 0.60 7.48
CA PRO A 43 -4.87 1.12 8.42
C PRO A 43 -3.44 0.69 8.04
N ASP A 44 -3.25 -0.57 7.65
CA ASP A 44 -1.93 -1.07 7.25
C ASP A 44 -1.46 -0.42 5.94
N ILE A 45 -2.34 -0.29 4.93
CA ILE A 45 -2.02 0.42 3.69
C ILE A 45 -1.60 1.86 3.97
N ARG A 46 -2.30 2.58 4.87
CA ARG A 46 -1.93 3.95 5.25
C ARG A 46 -0.57 4.00 5.95
N LYS A 47 -0.20 2.97 6.71
CA LYS A 47 1.11 2.88 7.36
C LYS A 47 2.21 2.71 6.32
N LEU A 48 2.05 1.77 5.38
CA LEU A 48 2.99 1.57 4.27
C LEU A 48 3.19 2.85 3.46
N LEU A 49 2.09 3.52 3.11
CA LEU A 49 2.13 4.76 2.34
C LEU A 49 2.85 5.92 3.06
N LYS A 50 2.99 5.85 4.40
CA LYS A 50 3.74 6.82 5.21
C LYS A 50 5.21 6.45 5.41
N GLU A 51 5.56 5.17 5.27
CA GLU A 51 6.89 4.65 5.59
C GLU A 51 7.96 4.96 4.50
N THR A 52 7.60 5.52 3.34
CA THR A 52 8.59 5.92 2.31
C THR A 52 9.26 7.27 2.60
N THR A 53 9.70 7.48 3.83
CA THR A 53 10.91 8.28 4.01
C THR A 53 12.06 7.32 3.68
N PRO A 54 12.88 7.56 2.64
CA PRO A 54 14.00 6.69 2.33
C PRO A 54 14.90 6.57 3.56
N GLN A 55 14.88 5.41 4.23
CA GLN A 55 15.90 5.00 5.18
C GLN A 55 17.05 4.36 4.38
N ASP A 56 17.60 5.14 3.45
CA ASP A 56 19.00 5.11 3.08
C ASP A 56 19.49 6.56 3.13
N SER A 57 19.70 7.01 4.35
CA SER A 57 20.69 8.03 4.65
C SER A 57 21.64 7.37 5.62
N SER A 58 22.43 6.45 5.07
CA SER A 58 23.75 6.14 5.60
C SER A 58 24.58 7.42 5.49
N SER A 59 24.59 8.23 6.55
CA SER A 59 25.63 9.23 6.86
C SER A 59 26.19 8.91 8.23
#